data_AF-A0AAW0PMZ8-F1
#
_entry.id   AF-A0AAW0PMZ8-F1
#
_cell.length_a   1.000
_cell.length_b   1.000
_cell.length_c   1.000
_cell.angle_alpha   90.00
_cell.angle_beta   90.00
_cell.angle_gamma   90.00
#
_symmetry.space_group_name_H-M   'P 1'
#
loop_
_entity.id
_entity.type
_entity.pdbx_description
1 polymer ?
#
loop_
_entity_poly.entity_id
_entity_poly.type
_entity_poly.pdbx_seq_one_letter_code
_entity_poly.pdbx_strand_id
1 'polypeptide(L)'
;MFGCLATIKLIPAFRDHFISARLYGMDLNKTSRKEVPESQGVISGTVFLIILFCFIPVPFLSCFVGDQCVGFPHDEFVQLIGALLAICCMIFLGFADDVLNLRWRHKLLLPTMASLPLLMVYFTNFGNTVIVVPKPFRVLLGLHLDLVSVWDYGADHVFSLYFMMPFFFTTLGLFYHNWYPSSVFVGDTFCYFAGMTFAVVGILGHFSKTMLLFFIPQVANFLYSVPQLFHIIPCPRHRLPRLNPDTGKLGMSYSKFKSKDLSKLGHLILKVSCQSNVV
;
A
#
# COMPACT_ATOMS: atom_id res chain seq x y z
N MET A 1 14.37 2.49 -14.57
CA MET A 1 15.35 1.42 -14.89
C MET A 1 16.43 1.22 -13.83
N PHE A 2 17.20 2.26 -13.45
CA PHE A 2 18.25 2.13 -12.41
C PHE A 2 17.75 1.57 -11.07
N GLY A 3 16.59 2.03 -10.60
CA GLY A 3 15.98 1.49 -9.37
C GLY A 3 15.69 0.00 -9.40
N CYS A 4 15.23 -0.53 -10.54
CA CYS A 4 14.99 -1.96 -10.70
C CYS A 4 16.29 -2.76 -10.57
N LEU A 5 17.34 -2.33 -11.28
CA LEU A 5 18.65 -2.99 -11.22
C LEU A 5 19.29 -2.91 -9.84
N ALA A 6 19.17 -1.77 -9.17
CA ALA A 6 19.64 -1.59 -7.80
C ALA A 6 18.92 -2.56 -6.85
N THR A 7 17.59 -2.60 -6.88
CA THR A 7 16.80 -3.53 -6.06
C THR A 7 17.15 -4.99 -6.33
N ILE A 8 17.31 -5.39 -7.59
CA ILE A 8 17.69 -6.77 -7.96
C ILE A 8 19.06 -7.17 -7.39
N LYS A 9 20.04 -6.25 -7.38
CA LYS A 9 21.38 -6.52 -6.84
C LYS A 9 21.43 -6.45 -5.31
N LEU A 10 20.72 -5.50 -4.69
CA LEU A 10 20.80 -5.25 -3.25
C LEU A 10 20.07 -6.31 -2.42
N ILE A 11 18.90 -6.78 -2.87
CA ILE A 11 18.13 -7.81 -2.16
C ILE A 11 18.97 -9.05 -1.79
N PRO A 12 19.64 -9.73 -2.74
CA PRO A 12 20.47 -10.89 -2.40
C PRO A 12 21.72 -10.50 -1.58
N ALA A 13 22.28 -9.30 -1.80
CA ALA A 13 23.46 -8.85 -1.06
C ALA A 13 23.20 -8.65 0.44
N PHE A 14 21.99 -8.24 0.82
CA PHE A 14 21.59 -8.06 2.22
C PHE A 14 20.98 -9.31 2.86
N ARG A 15 20.79 -10.41 2.12
CA ARG A 15 20.13 -11.63 2.61
C ARG A 15 20.65 -12.09 3.97
N ASP A 16 21.96 -12.20 4.13
CA ASP A 16 22.58 -12.75 5.34
C ASP A 16 22.36 -11.84 6.55
N HIS A 17 22.26 -10.53 6.34
CA HIS A 17 21.95 -9.56 7.39
C HIS A 17 20.54 -9.80 7.95
N PHE A 18 19.54 -10.01 7.08
CA PHE A 18 18.17 -10.30 7.51
C PHE A 18 18.05 -11.63 8.25
N ILE A 19 18.75 -12.67 7.76
CA ILE A 19 18.77 -13.98 8.43
C ILE A 19 19.44 -13.85 9.80
N SER A 20 20.59 -13.17 9.89
CA SER A 20 21.30 -12.96 11.17
C SER A 20 20.49 -12.12 12.17
N ALA A 21 19.67 -11.19 11.68
CA ALA A 21 18.75 -10.38 12.49
C ALA A 21 17.44 -11.11 12.86
N ARG A 22 17.28 -12.39 12.49
CA ARG A 22 16.06 -13.19 12.67
C ARG A 22 14.83 -12.62 11.96
N LEU A 23 15.03 -11.86 10.88
CA LEU A 23 13.98 -11.35 10.00
C LEU A 23 13.78 -12.33 8.85
N TYR A 24 13.19 -13.49 9.16
CA TYR A 24 12.89 -14.53 8.19
C TYR A 24 11.59 -15.27 8.53
N GLY A 25 10.96 -15.81 7.50
CA GLY A 25 9.77 -16.64 7.61
C GLY A 25 9.94 -17.97 6.87
N MET A 26 9.07 -18.92 7.17
CA MET A 26 8.93 -20.15 6.38
C MET A 26 7.78 -20.00 5.40
N ASP A 27 7.93 -20.54 4.19
CA ASP A 27 6.82 -20.62 3.24
C ASP A 27 5.81 -21.69 3.70
N LEU A 28 4.71 -21.23 4.31
CA LEU A 28 3.64 -22.09 4.85
C LEU A 28 2.92 -22.93 3.78
N ASN A 29 3.08 -22.57 2.51
CA ASN A 29 2.43 -23.21 1.36
C ASN A 29 3.39 -24.15 0.61
N LYS A 30 4.58 -24.43 1.16
CA LYS A 30 5.54 -25.40 0.65
C LYS A 30 5.87 -26.44 1.72
N THR A 31 6.28 -27.63 1.28
CA THR A 31 6.79 -28.67 2.18
C THR A 31 8.18 -28.33 2.74
N SER A 32 8.94 -27.51 2.02
CA SER A 32 10.26 -27.05 2.42
C SER A 32 10.19 -26.13 3.64
N ARG A 33 11.03 -26.41 4.65
CA ARG A 33 11.19 -25.59 5.86
C ARG A 33 12.36 -24.60 5.76
N LYS A 34 12.77 -24.24 4.54
CA LYS A 34 13.87 -23.29 4.33
C LYS A 34 13.48 -21.90 4.84
N GLU A 35 14.41 -21.26 5.52
CA GLU A 35 14.28 -19.88 5.99
C GLU A 35 14.38 -18.92 4.79
N VAL A 36 13.36 -18.08 4.64
CA VAL A 36 13.25 -17.07 3.58
C VAL A 36 13.28 -15.70 4.24
N PRO A 37 14.20 -14.80 3.88
CA PRO A 37 14.29 -13.47 4.50
C PRO A 37 12.99 -12.69 4.30
N GLU A 38 12.53 -12.07 5.37
CA GLU A 38 11.30 -11.27 5.43
C GLU A 38 11.61 -9.77 5.31
N SER A 39 10.58 -8.94 5.20
CA SER A 39 10.70 -7.47 5.16
C SER A 39 11.59 -6.91 4.05
N GLN A 40 11.76 -7.62 2.93
CA GLN A 40 12.57 -7.12 1.81
C GLN A 40 11.96 -5.89 1.12
N GLY A 41 10.71 -5.56 1.43
CA GLY A 41 10.10 -4.28 1.11
C GLY A 41 10.96 -3.09 1.53
N VAL A 42 11.69 -3.17 2.66
CA VAL A 42 12.54 -2.07 3.15
C VAL A 42 13.65 -1.70 2.18
N ILE A 43 14.24 -2.68 1.48
CA ILE A 43 15.30 -2.43 0.49
C ILE A 43 14.70 -1.69 -0.72
N SER A 44 13.56 -2.18 -1.23
CA SER A 44 12.88 -1.55 -2.36
C SER A 44 12.41 -0.12 -2.03
N GLY A 45 11.93 0.10 -0.79
CA GLY A 45 11.52 1.42 -0.29
C GLY A 45 12.71 2.36 -0.09
N THR A 46 13.85 1.86 0.39
CA THR A 46 15.08 2.65 0.52
C THR A 46 15.61 3.10 -0.84
N VAL A 47 15.66 2.18 -1.82
CA VAL A 47 16.04 2.51 -3.21
C VAL A 47 15.08 3.54 -3.80
N PHE A 48 13.77 3.41 -3.54
CA PHE A 48 12.75 4.37 -3.96
C PHE A 48 13.01 5.77 -3.38
N LEU A 49 13.28 5.88 -2.07
CA LEU A 49 13.58 7.15 -1.41
C LEU A 49 14.85 7.79 -1.97
N ILE A 50 15.93 7.01 -2.18
CA ILE A 50 17.18 7.52 -2.75
C ILE A 50 16.93 8.08 -4.16
N ILE A 51 16.18 7.37 -5.00
CA ILE A 51 15.85 7.84 -6.36
C ILE A 51 15.10 9.16 -6.30
N LEU A 52 14.09 9.26 -5.44
CA LEU A 52 13.30 10.48 -5.32
C LEU A 52 14.12 11.62 -4.73
N PHE A 53 14.97 11.39 -3.73
CA PHE A 53 15.86 12.42 -3.19
C PHE A 53 16.82 12.97 -4.26
N CYS A 54 17.37 12.11 -5.11
CA CYS A 54 18.17 12.55 -6.26
C CYS A 54 17.33 13.24 -7.34
N PHE A 55 16.04 12.92 -7.45
CA PHE A 55 15.11 13.49 -8.44
C PHE A 55 14.52 14.84 -8.00
N ILE A 56 14.46 15.15 -6.70
CA ILE A 56 13.93 16.43 -6.16
C ILE A 56 14.40 17.66 -6.94
N PRO A 57 15.70 17.87 -7.24
CA PRO A 57 16.12 19.09 -7.94
C PRO A 57 15.67 19.14 -9.40
N VAL A 58 15.33 18.01 -10.03
CA VAL A 58 15.08 17.91 -11.48
C VAL A 58 13.88 18.74 -11.94
N PRO A 59 12.68 18.65 -11.32
CA PRO A 59 11.54 19.52 -11.65
C PRO A 59 11.83 21.02 -11.49
N PHE A 60 12.79 21.39 -10.65
CA PHE A 60 13.13 22.78 -10.34
C PHE A 60 14.40 23.27 -11.05
N LEU A 61 15.00 22.47 -11.94
CA LEU A 61 16.24 22.82 -12.65
C LEU A 61 16.11 24.11 -13.45
N SER A 62 14.94 24.39 -14.05
CA SER A 62 14.69 25.63 -14.77
C SER A 62 14.83 26.87 -13.88
N CYS A 63 14.51 26.75 -12.59
CA CYS A 63 14.68 27.81 -11.61
C CYS A 63 16.11 27.89 -11.07
N PHE A 64 16.85 26.77 -11.01
CA PHE A 64 18.24 26.74 -10.55
C PHE A 64 19.26 27.13 -11.64
N VAL A 65 18.96 26.85 -12.91
CA VAL A 65 19.91 26.99 -14.04
C VAL A 65 19.48 28.08 -15.03
N GLY A 66 18.20 28.47 -15.06
CA GLY A 66 17.70 29.51 -15.95
C GLY A 66 17.57 30.87 -15.28
N ASP A 67 17.82 31.94 -16.03
CA ASP A 67 17.68 33.34 -15.58
C ASP A 67 16.21 33.80 -15.35
N GLN A 68 15.22 32.92 -15.56
CA GLN A 68 13.79 33.25 -15.52
C GLN A 68 13.06 32.66 -14.30
N CYS A 69 13.52 32.95 -13.09
CA CYS A 69 12.73 32.64 -11.88
C CYS A 69 12.30 33.92 -11.17
N VAL A 70 11.04 34.33 -11.37
CA VAL A 70 10.43 35.47 -10.65
C VAL A 70 10.20 35.12 -9.17
N GLY A 71 10.08 33.82 -8.85
CA GLY A 71 10.02 33.28 -7.50
C GLY A 71 10.06 31.75 -7.53
N PHE A 72 10.61 31.12 -6.48
CA PHE A 72 10.69 29.67 -6.39
C PHE A 72 9.29 29.06 -6.17
N PRO A 73 8.89 28.01 -6.91
CA PRO A 73 7.58 27.37 -6.75
C PRO A 73 7.54 26.52 -5.48
N HIS A 74 7.31 27.18 -4.35
CA HIS A 74 7.27 26.55 -3.04
C HIS A 74 6.12 25.55 -2.89
N ASP A 75 4.99 25.77 -3.57
CA ASP A 75 3.81 24.90 -3.45
C ASP A 75 4.13 23.47 -3.91
N GLU A 76 4.63 23.32 -5.14
CA GLU A 76 5.09 22.05 -5.74
C GLU A 76 6.18 21.38 -4.89
N PHE A 77 7.14 22.17 -4.41
CA PHE A 77 8.23 21.66 -3.58
C PHE A 77 7.72 21.10 -2.23
N VAL A 78 6.81 21.83 -1.57
CA VAL A 78 6.18 21.40 -0.32
C VAL A 78 5.35 20.13 -0.54
N GLN A 79 4.65 20.01 -1.68
CA GLN A 79 3.94 18.77 -2.04
C GLN A 79 4.89 17.58 -2.14
N LEU A 80 5.99 17.74 -2.87
CA LEU A 80 6.98 16.68 -3.09
C LEU A 80 7.62 16.23 -1.77
N ILE A 81 8.03 17.17 -0.92
CA ILE A 81 8.67 16.88 0.38
C ILE A 81 7.67 16.29 1.37
N GLY A 82 6.45 16.82 1.48
CA GLY A 82 5.45 16.30 2.40
C GLY A 82 4.96 14.91 2.01
N ALA A 83 4.81 14.64 0.71
CA ALA A 83 4.55 13.30 0.17
C ALA A 83 5.67 12.32 0.52
N LEU A 84 6.93 12.71 0.28
CA LEU A 84 8.11 11.91 0.62
C LEU A 84 8.22 11.63 2.11
N LEU A 85 7.93 12.62 2.96
CA LEU A 85 7.92 12.47 4.41
C LEU A 85 6.89 11.44 4.84
N ALA A 86 5.66 11.51 4.32
CA ALA A 86 4.62 10.55 4.64
C ALA A 86 4.98 9.12 4.20
N ILE A 87 5.54 8.96 2.98
CA ILE A 87 5.98 7.65 2.47
C ILE A 87 7.16 7.11 3.30
N CYS A 88 8.15 7.96 3.62
CA CYS A 88 9.30 7.58 4.45
C CYS A 88 8.86 7.13 5.84
N CYS A 89 7.97 7.88 6.50
CA CYS A 89 7.39 7.47 7.78
C CYS A 89 6.66 6.13 7.66
N MET A 90 5.95 5.87 6.57
CA MET A 90 5.24 4.59 6.38
C MET A 90 6.16 3.41 6.08
N ILE A 91 7.26 3.61 5.34
CA ILE A 91 8.30 2.57 5.18
C ILE A 91 8.92 2.24 6.54
N PHE A 92 9.27 3.26 7.32
CA PHE A 92 9.83 3.07 8.66
C PHE A 92 8.86 2.35 9.60
N LEU A 93 7.60 2.78 9.66
CA LEU A 93 6.58 2.16 10.51
C LEU A 93 6.26 0.73 10.08
N GLY A 94 6.21 0.45 8.78
CA GLY A 94 6.02 -0.91 8.28
C GLY A 94 7.18 -1.83 8.65
N PHE A 95 8.43 -1.33 8.58
CA PHE A 95 9.60 -2.06 9.04
C PHE A 95 9.59 -2.27 10.56
N ALA A 96 9.19 -1.25 11.33
CA ALA A 96 9.03 -1.37 12.77
C ALA A 96 7.92 -2.38 13.14
N ASP A 97 6.83 -2.45 12.38
CA ASP A 97 5.75 -3.43 12.59
C ASP A 97 6.24 -4.86 12.33
N ASP A 98 7.02 -5.08 11.27
CA ASP A 98 7.64 -6.37 10.98
C ASP A 98 8.60 -6.82 12.10
N VAL A 99 9.45 -5.91 12.59
CA VAL A 99 10.44 -6.21 13.64
C VAL A 99 9.78 -6.41 15.00
N LEU A 100 8.86 -5.52 15.39
CA LEU A 100 8.27 -5.47 16.73
C LEU A 100 6.99 -6.30 16.87
N ASN A 101 6.42 -6.77 15.76
CA ASN A 101 5.14 -7.49 15.72
C ASN A 101 4.05 -6.75 16.49
N LEU A 102 3.72 -5.52 16.07
CA LEU A 102 2.83 -4.64 16.82
C LEU A 102 1.39 -5.19 16.87
N ARG A 103 0.68 -4.86 17.96
CA ARG A 103 -0.75 -5.21 18.10
C ARG A 103 -1.59 -4.46 17.06
N TRP A 104 -2.68 -5.09 16.61
CA TRP A 104 -3.61 -4.56 15.59
C TRP A 104 -4.07 -3.11 15.81
N ARG A 105 -4.19 -2.65 17.07
CA ARG A 105 -4.55 -1.26 17.39
C ARG A 105 -3.54 -0.25 16.85
N HIS A 106 -2.25 -0.55 16.97
CA HIS A 106 -1.18 0.31 16.47
C HIS A 106 -1.12 0.28 14.95
N LYS A 107 -1.48 -0.85 14.32
CA LYS A 107 -1.60 -0.96 12.86
C LYS A 107 -2.66 -0.02 12.28
N LEU A 108 -3.64 0.42 13.07
CA LEU A 108 -4.61 1.44 12.67
C LEU A 108 -4.14 2.86 13.01
N LEU A 109 -3.61 3.07 14.22
CA LEU A 109 -3.22 4.41 14.69
C LEU A 109 -1.98 4.96 13.98
N LEU A 110 -0.95 4.13 13.78
CA LEU A 110 0.33 4.59 13.23
C LEU A 110 0.20 5.12 11.78
N PRO A 111 -0.54 4.46 10.86
CA PRO A 111 -0.80 5.02 9.54
C PRO A 111 -1.57 6.34 9.56
N THR A 112 -2.53 6.50 10.49
CA THR A 112 -3.27 7.77 10.60
C THR A 112 -2.34 8.92 10.97
N MET A 113 -1.40 8.70 11.90
CA MET A 113 -0.39 9.70 12.25
C MET A 113 0.59 9.97 11.10
N ALA A 114 1.00 8.93 10.38
CA ALA A 114 1.91 9.06 9.24
C ALA A 114 1.30 9.78 8.04
N SER A 115 -0.04 9.82 7.93
CA SER A 115 -0.75 10.60 6.91
C SER A 115 -0.90 12.09 7.24
N LEU A 116 -0.53 12.55 8.45
CA LEU A 116 -0.65 13.95 8.83
C LEU A 116 0.14 14.93 7.94
N PRO A 117 1.40 14.64 7.53
CA PRO A 117 2.12 15.51 6.59
C PRO A 117 1.36 15.69 5.27
N LEU A 118 0.77 14.61 4.76
CA LEU A 118 -0.04 14.65 3.54
C LEU A 118 -1.28 15.53 3.72
N LEU A 119 -1.95 15.41 4.86
CA LEU A 119 -3.11 16.24 5.19
C LEU A 119 -2.75 17.73 5.30
N MET A 120 -1.60 18.05 5.92
CA MET A 120 -1.12 19.42 6.05
C MET A 120 -0.81 20.04 4.69
N VAL A 121 -0.12 19.31 3.80
CA VAL A 121 0.13 19.75 2.41
C VAL A 121 -1.18 19.99 1.66
N TYR A 122 -2.15 19.08 1.79
CA TYR A 122 -3.44 19.24 1.13
C TYR A 122 -4.18 20.49 1.62
N PHE A 123 -4.12 20.74 2.93
CA PHE A 123 -4.73 21.91 3.56
C PHE A 123 -4.08 23.22 3.12
N THR A 124 -2.74 23.27 3.01
CA THR A 124 -2.03 24.50 2.64
C THR A 124 -2.14 24.83 1.15
N ASN A 125 -2.16 23.82 0.28
CA ASN A 125 -1.96 24.05 -1.16
C ASN A 125 -3.26 24.00 -1.97
N PHE A 126 -4.19 23.10 -1.64
CA PHE A 126 -5.41 22.92 -2.43
C PHE A 126 -6.64 23.45 -1.71
N GLY A 127 -6.77 23.20 -0.40
CA GLY A 127 -7.87 23.71 0.45
C GLY A 127 -9.29 23.29 0.02
N ASN A 128 -9.46 22.56 -1.08
CA ASN A 128 -10.76 22.18 -1.62
C ASN A 128 -11.31 20.96 -0.89
N THR A 129 -12.43 21.14 -0.18
CA THR A 129 -13.13 20.06 0.53
C THR A 129 -14.36 19.55 -0.23
N VAL A 130 -14.63 20.09 -1.43
CA VAL A 130 -15.80 19.75 -2.23
C VAL A 130 -15.60 18.41 -2.94
N ILE A 131 -16.35 17.40 -2.53
CA ILE A 131 -16.30 16.07 -3.13
C ILE A 131 -17.36 15.94 -4.23
N VAL A 132 -16.90 15.87 -5.48
CA VAL A 132 -17.78 15.62 -6.63
C VAL A 132 -18.34 14.19 -6.63
N VAL A 133 -19.67 14.05 -6.61
CA VAL A 133 -20.37 12.75 -6.59
C VAL A 133 -20.10 11.94 -7.88
N PRO A 134 -19.83 10.62 -7.80
CA PRO A 134 -19.64 9.76 -8.97
C PRO A 134 -20.88 9.74 -9.88
N LYS A 135 -20.67 9.69 -11.22
CA LYS A 135 -21.73 9.73 -12.25
C LYS A 135 -22.95 8.82 -12.02
N PRO A 136 -22.86 7.55 -11.58
CA PRO A 136 -24.05 6.73 -11.33
C PRO A 136 -24.93 7.24 -10.17
N PHE A 137 -24.36 7.96 -9.21
CA PHE A 137 -25.09 8.56 -8.08
C PHE A 137 -25.60 9.98 -8.37
N ARG A 138 -25.12 10.63 -9.44
CA ARG A 138 -25.57 11.97 -9.86
C ARG A 138 -27.01 12.00 -10.37
N VAL A 139 -27.52 10.88 -10.89
CA VAL A 139 -28.92 10.74 -11.34
C VAL A 139 -29.90 10.88 -10.17
N LEU A 140 -29.47 10.55 -8.95
CA LEU A 140 -30.29 10.58 -7.74
C LEU A 140 -30.24 11.93 -6.98
N LEU A 141 -29.21 12.76 -7.19
CA LEU A 141 -28.88 13.87 -6.28
C LEU A 141 -28.86 15.29 -6.90
N GLY A 142 -29.19 15.45 -8.19
CA GLY A 142 -29.28 16.77 -8.84
C GLY A 142 -27.92 17.39 -9.16
N LEU A 143 -27.80 18.03 -10.34
CA LEU A 143 -26.52 18.31 -11.00
C LEU A 143 -26.10 19.79 -10.93
N HIS A 144 -24.83 20.06 -10.61
CA HIS A 144 -24.08 21.22 -11.13
C HIS A 144 -22.83 20.69 -11.88
N LEU A 145 -22.57 21.23 -13.06
CA LEU A 145 -21.52 20.81 -14.00
C LEU A 145 -20.45 21.90 -14.08
N ASP A 146 -19.32 21.70 -13.39
CA ASP A 146 -18.18 22.62 -13.46
C ASP A 146 -17.19 22.18 -14.54
N LEU A 147 -17.20 22.94 -15.65
CA LEU A 147 -16.37 22.80 -16.85
C LEU A 147 -14.90 23.24 -16.66
N VAL A 148 -14.47 23.52 -15.43
CA VAL A 148 -13.11 24.02 -15.12
C VAL A 148 -12.05 22.89 -15.07
N SER A 149 -12.47 21.62 -14.95
CA SER A 149 -11.58 20.52 -14.57
C SER A 149 -10.60 20.00 -15.63
N VAL A 150 -10.81 20.22 -16.94
CA VAL A 150 -10.07 19.46 -17.98
C VAL A 150 -8.61 19.91 -18.16
N TRP A 151 -8.27 21.18 -17.89
CA TRP A 151 -6.92 21.71 -18.10
C TRP A 151 -5.97 21.51 -16.91
N ASP A 152 -6.50 21.24 -15.71
CA ASP A 152 -5.73 21.09 -14.47
C ASP A 152 -5.15 19.66 -14.29
N TYR A 153 -5.77 18.66 -14.93
CA TYR A 153 -5.35 17.26 -14.81
C TYR A 153 -3.91 16.99 -15.27
N GLY A 154 -3.38 17.79 -16.19
CA GLY A 154 -2.05 17.56 -16.77
C GLY A 154 -0.92 17.61 -15.75
N ALA A 155 -0.91 18.66 -14.90
CA ALA A 155 0.14 18.85 -13.89
C ALA A 155 0.02 17.82 -12.75
N ASP A 156 -1.20 17.56 -12.27
CA ASP A 156 -1.49 16.57 -11.23
C ASP A 156 -1.07 15.15 -11.62
N HIS A 157 -1.28 14.78 -12.90
CA HIS A 157 -0.85 13.49 -13.43
C HIS A 157 0.67 13.40 -13.56
N VAL A 158 1.35 14.49 -13.94
CA VAL A 158 2.82 14.54 -13.99
C VAL A 158 3.42 14.38 -12.59
N PHE A 159 2.88 15.09 -11.59
CA PHE A 159 3.26 14.92 -10.18
C PHE A 159 3.12 13.47 -9.74
N SER A 160 1.99 12.85 -10.07
CA SER A 160 1.73 11.44 -9.73
C SER A 160 2.70 10.48 -10.43
N LEU A 161 3.09 10.76 -11.68
CA LEU A 161 4.08 9.97 -12.41
C LEU A 161 5.47 10.03 -11.75
N TYR A 162 5.85 11.13 -11.10
CA TYR A 162 7.12 11.24 -10.38
C TYR A 162 7.26 10.18 -9.29
N PHE A 163 6.17 9.82 -8.60
CA PHE A 163 6.17 8.76 -7.59
C PHE A 163 5.90 7.37 -8.21
N MET A 164 4.95 7.28 -9.13
CA MET A 164 4.54 5.99 -9.69
C MET A 164 5.62 5.30 -10.51
N MET A 165 6.43 6.05 -11.26
CA MET A 165 7.50 5.49 -12.08
C MET A 165 8.61 4.81 -11.24
N PRO A 166 9.25 5.49 -10.27
CA PRO A 166 10.18 4.85 -9.34
C PRO A 166 9.53 3.68 -8.58
N PHE A 167 8.31 3.86 -8.07
CA PHE A 167 7.58 2.81 -7.33
C PHE A 167 7.42 1.54 -8.17
N PHE A 168 7.00 1.68 -9.43
CA PHE A 168 6.84 0.56 -10.35
C PHE A 168 8.17 -0.17 -10.58
N PHE A 169 9.26 0.56 -10.87
CA PHE A 169 10.55 -0.07 -11.14
C PHE A 169 11.19 -0.71 -9.91
N THR A 170 11.08 -0.11 -8.72
CA THR A 170 11.62 -0.74 -7.50
C THR A 170 10.79 -1.96 -7.10
N THR A 171 9.46 -1.90 -7.26
CA THR A 171 8.55 -3.03 -7.04
C THR A 171 8.82 -4.16 -8.02
N LEU A 172 9.09 -3.87 -9.30
CA LEU A 172 9.43 -4.89 -10.28
C LEU A 172 10.71 -5.65 -9.90
N GLY A 173 11.71 -4.95 -9.36
CA GLY A 173 12.93 -5.57 -8.85
C GLY A 173 12.70 -6.44 -7.61
N LEU A 174 11.79 -6.03 -6.71
CA LEU A 174 11.37 -6.86 -5.57
C LEU A 174 10.58 -8.09 -6.03
N PHE A 175 9.68 -7.89 -6.98
CA PHE A 175 8.84 -8.93 -7.56
C PHE A 175 9.67 -10.01 -8.24
N TYR A 176 10.77 -9.66 -8.91
CA TYR A 176 11.69 -10.62 -9.52
C TYR A 176 12.16 -11.70 -8.51
N HIS A 177 12.48 -11.32 -7.27
CA HIS A 177 12.91 -12.26 -6.22
C HIS A 177 11.75 -12.90 -5.44
N ASN A 178 10.60 -12.21 -5.37
CA ASN A 178 9.40 -12.68 -4.69
C ASN A 178 8.56 -13.64 -5.56
N TRP A 179 8.74 -13.62 -6.89
CA TRP A 179 8.02 -14.48 -7.82
C TRP A 179 8.21 -15.96 -7.49
N TYR A 180 7.20 -16.78 -7.79
CA TYR A 180 7.25 -18.20 -7.47
C TYR A 180 8.40 -18.91 -8.21
N PRO A 181 9.26 -19.68 -7.52
CA PRO A 181 9.29 -19.92 -6.06
C PRO A 181 9.95 -18.76 -5.29
N SER A 182 9.20 -18.16 -4.36
CA SER A 182 9.64 -16.97 -3.60
C SER A 182 10.96 -17.21 -2.85
N SER A 183 11.95 -16.40 -3.17
CA SER A 183 13.28 -16.39 -2.53
C SER A 183 13.38 -15.40 -1.38
N VAL A 184 12.41 -14.49 -1.29
CA VAL A 184 12.27 -13.42 -0.30
C VAL A 184 10.78 -13.17 -0.01
N PHE A 185 10.47 -12.60 1.15
CA PHE A 185 9.14 -12.05 1.46
C PHE A 185 9.19 -10.54 1.60
N VAL A 186 8.11 -9.89 1.14
CA VAL A 186 8.01 -8.43 1.09
C VAL A 186 7.77 -7.80 2.48
N GLY A 187 7.06 -8.52 3.37
CA GLY A 187 6.69 -8.07 4.72
C GLY A 187 5.58 -7.01 4.77
N ASP A 188 5.14 -6.64 5.97
CA ASP A 188 4.22 -5.51 6.20
C ASP A 188 4.87 -4.21 5.72
N THR A 189 6.20 -4.10 5.76
CA THR A 189 6.96 -2.96 5.21
C THR A 189 6.51 -2.57 3.80
N PHE A 190 6.42 -3.53 2.88
CA PHE A 190 6.01 -3.24 1.51
C PHE A 190 4.52 -2.89 1.41
N CYS A 191 3.66 -3.53 2.20
CA CYS A 191 2.22 -3.24 2.21
C CYS A 191 1.93 -1.80 2.66
N TYR A 192 2.62 -1.33 3.70
CA TYR A 192 2.51 0.05 4.20
C TYR A 192 3.09 1.04 3.19
N PHE A 193 4.26 0.73 2.63
CA PHE A 193 4.89 1.52 1.58
C PHE A 193 3.99 1.70 0.34
N ALA A 194 3.48 0.60 -0.21
CA ALA A 194 2.61 0.60 -1.38
C ALA A 194 1.30 1.36 -1.10
N GLY A 195 0.64 1.04 0.01
CA GLY A 195 -0.61 1.69 0.41
C GLY A 195 -0.45 3.20 0.55
N MET A 196 0.63 3.66 1.21
CA MET A 196 0.90 5.09 1.36
C MET A 196 1.24 5.76 0.02
N THR A 197 2.04 5.12 -0.84
CA THR A 197 2.39 5.67 -2.15
C THR A 197 1.14 5.89 -3.01
N PHE A 198 0.23 4.90 -3.03
CA PHE A 198 -1.06 5.05 -3.70
C PHE A 198 -1.92 6.15 -3.04
N ALA A 199 -2.01 6.20 -1.70
CA ALA A 199 -2.76 7.25 -1.02
C ALA A 199 -2.24 8.66 -1.35
N VAL A 200 -0.93 8.87 -1.36
CA VAL A 200 -0.28 10.14 -1.73
C VAL A 200 -0.69 10.58 -3.13
N VAL A 201 -0.45 9.73 -4.15
CA VAL A 201 -0.72 10.13 -5.54
C VAL A 201 -2.21 10.28 -5.80
N GLY A 202 -3.06 9.51 -5.12
CA GLY A 202 -4.52 9.63 -5.24
C GLY A 202 -5.08 10.89 -4.59
N ILE A 203 -4.53 11.31 -3.45
CA ILE A 203 -4.96 12.50 -2.71
C ILE A 203 -4.43 13.77 -3.38
N LEU A 204 -3.14 13.86 -3.65
CA LEU A 204 -2.53 15.05 -4.25
C LEU A 204 -2.83 15.17 -5.75
N GLY A 205 -2.99 14.05 -6.46
CA GLY A 205 -3.40 14.07 -7.87
C GLY A 205 -4.91 14.21 -8.10
N HIS A 206 -5.71 14.42 -7.05
CA HIS A 206 -7.16 14.57 -7.11
C HIS A 206 -7.96 13.43 -7.80
N PHE A 207 -7.34 12.28 -8.07
CA PHE A 207 -7.99 11.10 -8.69
C PHE A 207 -8.25 9.94 -7.71
N SER A 208 -8.30 10.20 -6.40
CA SER A 208 -8.59 9.20 -5.35
C SER A 208 -9.82 8.33 -5.66
N LYS A 209 -10.87 8.90 -6.27
CA LYS A 209 -12.08 8.16 -6.68
C LYS A 209 -11.77 7.12 -7.77
N THR A 210 -10.97 7.49 -8.77
CA THR A 210 -10.54 6.58 -9.83
C THR A 210 -9.60 5.51 -9.27
N MET A 211 -8.72 5.88 -8.33
CA MET A 211 -7.86 4.92 -7.65
C MET A 211 -8.64 3.86 -6.88
N LEU A 212 -9.71 4.24 -6.16
CA LEU A 212 -10.55 3.27 -5.46
C LEU A 212 -11.19 2.24 -6.40
N LEU A 213 -11.44 2.58 -7.67
CA LEU A 213 -11.91 1.61 -8.67
C LEU A 213 -10.84 0.55 -8.99
N PHE A 214 -9.55 0.92 -9.02
CA PHE A 214 -8.47 -0.07 -9.16
C PHE A 214 -8.30 -0.94 -7.91
N PHE A 215 -8.84 -0.50 -6.77
CA PHE A 215 -8.83 -1.23 -5.50
C PHE A 215 -10.09 -2.08 -5.26
N ILE A 216 -10.95 -2.28 -6.26
CA ILE A 216 -12.18 -3.09 -6.12
C ILE A 216 -11.91 -4.48 -5.53
N PRO A 217 -10.91 -5.27 -6.00
CA PRO A 217 -10.62 -6.58 -5.41
C PRO A 217 -10.21 -6.49 -3.93
N GLN A 218 -9.43 -5.48 -3.57
CA GLN A 218 -8.95 -5.24 -2.20
C GLN A 218 -10.11 -4.83 -1.29
N VAL A 219 -10.98 -3.94 -1.75
CA VAL A 219 -12.19 -3.51 -1.03
C VAL A 219 -13.14 -4.68 -0.84
N ALA A 220 -13.37 -5.49 -1.88
CA ALA A 220 -14.21 -6.68 -1.78
C ALA A 220 -13.65 -7.70 -0.76
N ASN A 221 -12.35 -7.99 -0.81
CA ASN A 221 -11.71 -8.88 0.16
C ASN A 221 -11.74 -8.33 1.60
N PHE A 222 -11.59 -7.02 1.76
CA PHE A 222 -11.72 -6.35 3.06
C PHE A 222 -13.14 -6.51 3.61
N LEU A 223 -14.17 -6.16 2.83
CA LEU A 223 -15.58 -6.27 3.22
C LEU A 223 -15.96 -7.71 3.55
N TYR A 224 -15.51 -8.68 2.74
CA TYR A 224 -15.70 -10.10 3.03
C TYR A 224 -15.01 -10.54 4.33
N SER A 225 -13.85 -9.95 4.64
CA SER A 225 -13.09 -10.23 5.86
C SER A 225 -13.58 -9.53 7.12
N VAL A 226 -14.44 -8.51 7.02
CA VAL A 226 -14.93 -7.68 8.15
C VAL A 226 -15.44 -8.53 9.33
N PRO A 227 -16.29 -9.56 9.15
CA PRO A 227 -16.78 -10.36 10.27
C PRO A 227 -15.66 -11.06 11.06
N GLN A 228 -14.59 -11.47 10.39
CA GLN A 228 -13.43 -12.08 11.04
C GLN A 228 -12.52 -11.02 11.67
N LEU A 229 -12.26 -9.91 10.98
CA LEU A 229 -11.39 -8.83 11.46
C LEU A 229 -11.90 -8.19 12.76
N PHE A 230 -13.20 -7.96 12.87
CA PHE A 230 -13.83 -7.45 14.09
C PHE A 230 -14.13 -8.54 15.13
N HIS A 231 -13.62 -9.76 14.93
CA HIS A 231 -13.78 -10.90 15.85
C HIS A 231 -15.25 -11.26 16.13
N ILE A 232 -16.16 -10.93 15.22
CA ILE A 232 -17.57 -11.37 15.27
C ILE A 232 -17.63 -12.89 15.01
N ILE A 233 -16.78 -13.36 14.10
CA ILE A 233 -16.50 -14.77 13.82
C ILE A 233 -15.04 -15.05 14.22
N PRO A 234 -14.72 -16.23 14.81
CA PRO A 234 -13.36 -16.57 15.21
C PRO A 234 -12.36 -16.49 14.05
N CYS A 235 -11.38 -15.60 14.18
CA CYS A 235 -10.35 -15.36 13.19
C CYS A 235 -9.06 -16.13 13.56
N PRO A 236 -8.59 -17.08 12.73
CA PRO A 236 -7.29 -17.69 12.94
C PRO A 236 -6.17 -16.70 12.62
N ARG A 237 -4.96 -16.95 13.17
CA ARG A 237 -3.79 -16.10 12.92
C ARG A 237 -3.38 -16.06 11.44
N HIS A 238 -3.43 -17.21 10.75
CA HIS A 238 -3.16 -17.32 9.32
C HIS A 238 -4.42 -17.77 8.58
N ARG A 239 -4.83 -16.99 7.56
CA ARG A 239 -5.99 -17.24 6.69
C ARG A 239 -5.57 -17.68 5.29
N LEU A 240 -4.37 -18.26 5.17
CA LEU A 240 -3.82 -18.74 3.92
C LEU A 240 -4.45 -20.09 3.55
N PRO A 241 -4.60 -20.39 2.24
CA PRO A 241 -5.03 -21.71 1.80
C PRO A 241 -4.07 -22.79 2.29
N ARG A 242 -4.54 -24.04 2.39
CA ARG A 242 -3.72 -25.16 2.87
C ARG A 242 -3.20 -25.97 1.69
N LEU A 243 -1.91 -26.28 1.69
CA LEU A 243 -1.31 -27.19 0.73
C LEU A 243 -1.82 -28.61 0.97
N ASN A 244 -2.36 -29.24 -0.08
CA ASN A 244 -2.61 -30.67 -0.09
C ASN A 244 -1.34 -31.38 -0.62
N PRO A 245 -0.62 -32.15 0.23
CA PRO A 245 0.65 -32.77 -0.14
C PRO A 245 0.51 -33.80 -1.26
N ASP A 246 -0.64 -34.45 -1.39
CA ASP A 246 -0.87 -35.50 -2.37
C ASP A 246 -1.12 -34.94 -3.78
N THR A 247 -1.77 -33.79 -3.87
CA THR A 247 -2.09 -33.15 -5.17
C THR A 247 -1.13 -32.03 -5.56
N GLY A 248 -0.32 -31.54 -4.61
CA GLY A 248 0.52 -30.35 -4.79
C GLY A 248 -0.27 -29.05 -4.98
N LYS A 249 -1.60 -29.06 -4.80
CA LYS A 249 -2.49 -27.92 -5.00
C LYS A 249 -2.89 -27.28 -3.67
N LEU A 250 -3.23 -25.99 -3.72
CA LEU A 250 -3.74 -25.22 -2.58
C LEU A 250 -5.27 -25.37 -2.49
N GLY A 251 -5.75 -25.82 -1.33
CA GLY A 251 -7.16 -25.96 -1.01
C GLY A 251 -7.65 -24.94 0.03
N MET A 252 -8.95 -24.92 0.26
CA MET A 252 -9.58 -24.02 1.23
C MET A 252 -9.11 -24.28 2.67
N SER A 253 -8.94 -23.21 3.44
CA SER A 253 -8.66 -23.27 4.88
C SER A 253 -9.92 -23.01 5.70
N TYR A 254 -10.18 -23.83 6.71
CA TYR A 254 -11.36 -23.71 7.57
C TYR A 254 -10.98 -23.28 8.99
N SER A 255 -11.78 -22.37 9.57
CA SER A 255 -11.74 -22.00 10.99
C SER A 255 -12.73 -22.88 11.75
N LYS A 256 -12.23 -23.80 12.59
CA LYS A 256 -13.07 -24.67 13.42
C LYS A 256 -13.31 -24.00 14.78
N PHE A 257 -14.56 -23.84 15.16
CA PHE A 257 -14.95 -23.26 16.45
C PHE A 257 -16.23 -23.96 16.98
N LYS A 258 -16.49 -23.84 18.29
CA LYS A 258 -17.71 -24.38 18.88
C LYS A 258 -18.87 -23.41 18.62
N SER A 259 -20.01 -23.94 18.17
CA SER A 259 -21.22 -23.15 17.88
C SER A 259 -21.72 -22.30 19.07
N LYS A 260 -21.43 -22.75 20.29
CA LYS A 260 -21.80 -22.06 21.55
C LYS A 260 -21.00 -20.79 21.80
N ASP A 261 -19.80 -20.67 21.24
CA ASP A 261 -18.90 -19.53 21.45
C ASP A 261 -19.21 -18.36 20.51
N LEU A 262 -20.16 -18.55 19.59
CA LEU A 262 -20.51 -17.57 18.58
C LEU A 262 -21.63 -16.64 19.06
N SER A 263 -21.43 -15.33 18.87
CA SER A 263 -22.44 -14.32 19.16
C SER A 263 -23.70 -14.51 18.29
N LYS A 264 -24.86 -14.00 18.74
CA LYS A 264 -26.12 -14.02 17.96
C LYS A 264 -25.95 -13.36 16.58
N LEU A 265 -25.14 -12.29 16.52
CA LEU A 265 -24.83 -11.58 15.29
C LEU A 265 -23.92 -12.42 14.37
N GLY A 266 -22.95 -13.14 14.92
CA GLY A 266 -22.13 -14.09 14.16
C GLY A 266 -22.95 -15.23 13.56
N HIS A 267 -23.93 -15.77 14.29
CA HIS A 267 -24.86 -16.79 13.79
C HIS A 267 -25.69 -16.29 12.60
N LEU A 268 -26.21 -15.06 12.69
CA LEU A 268 -26.97 -14.45 11.61
C LEU A 268 -26.11 -14.25 10.36
N ILE A 269 -24.90 -13.71 10.51
CA ILE A 269 -23.98 -13.46 9.39
C ILE A 269 -23.60 -14.77 8.70
N LEU A 270 -23.26 -15.83 9.45
CA LEU A 270 -22.94 -17.14 8.87
C LEU A 270 -24.13 -17.73 8.13
N LYS A 271 -25.34 -17.65 8.68
CA LYS A 271 -26.55 -18.16 8.04
C LYS A 271 -26.81 -17.47 6.70
N VAL A 272 -26.71 -16.14 6.66
CA VAL A 272 -26.85 -15.35 5.43
C VAL A 272 -25.76 -15.73 4.42
N SER A 273 -24.51 -15.84 4.87
CA SER A 273 -23.38 -16.15 3.99
C SER A 273 -23.45 -17.55 3.39
N CYS A 274 -23.91 -18.55 4.15
CA CYS A 274 -24.16 -19.90 3.64
C CYS A 274 -25.35 -19.93 2.65
N GLN A 275 -26.39 -19.13 2.86
CA GLN A 275 -27.50 -19.04 1.90
C GLN A 275 -27.10 -18.43 0.56
N SER A 276 -26.08 -17.56 0.55
CA SER A 276 -25.56 -16.94 -0.66
C SER A 276 -24.50 -17.77 -1.40
N ASN A 277 -24.17 -19.00 -0.96
CA ASN A 277 -23.06 -19.82 -1.48
C ASN A 277 -21.69 -19.11 -1.48
N VAL A 278 -21.49 -18.14 -0.58
CA VAL A 278 -20.24 -17.36 -0.49
C VAL A 278 -19.22 -18.01 0.47
N VAL A 279 -19.65 -18.99 1.29
CA VAL A 279 -18.86 -19.60 2.36
C VAL A 279 -18.99 -21.13 2.35
#